data_AF-A0A2E3S447-F1
#
_entry.id   AF-A0A2E3S447-F1
#
_cell.length_a   1.000
_cell.length_b   1.000
_cell.length_c   1.000
_cell.angle_alpha   90.00
_cell.angle_beta   90.00
_cell.angle_gamma   90.00
#
_symmetry.space_group_name_H-M   'P 1'
#
loop_
_entity.id
_entity.type
_entity.pdbx_description
1 polymer ?
#
loop_
_entity_poly.entity_id
_entity_poly.type
_entity_poly.pdbx_seq_one_letter_code
_entity_poly.pdbx_strand_id
1 'polypeptide(L)'
;MFAWLMNLMSKIFGNTAEKNMNQDQSGHAVADGNWIGPDGTESGPNVPEDWYLTYEGPAPIVEGVYDENYAVDRGSGAIPVDFYIDKWGLPENSAELTDIS
;
A
#
# COMPACT_ATOMS: atom_id res chain seq x y z
N MET A 1 16.17 3.08 -5.23
CA MET A 1 15.24 1.95 -5.19
C MET A 1 13.81 2.49 -4.98
N PHE A 2 13.26 3.22 -5.96
CA PHE A 2 11.94 3.88 -5.84
C PHE A 2 11.05 3.68 -7.08
N ALA A 3 11.52 2.94 -8.09
CA ALA A 3 10.79 2.78 -9.34
C ALA A 3 9.49 1.95 -9.18
N TRP A 4 9.47 1.00 -8.25
CA TRP A 4 8.29 0.19 -7.96
C TRP A 4 7.18 1.00 -7.27
N LEU A 5 7.50 1.78 -6.24
CA LEU A 5 6.56 2.73 -5.60
C LEU A 5 6.01 3.74 -6.62
N MET A 6 6.88 4.30 -7.47
CA MET A 6 6.44 5.22 -8.54
C MET A 6 5.52 4.55 -9.56
N ASN A 7 5.68 3.25 -9.82
CA ASN A 7 4.80 2.48 -10.69
C ASN A 7 3.42 2.22 -10.04
N LEU A 8 3.39 1.88 -8.75
CA LEU A 8 2.15 1.75 -7.98
C LEU A 8 1.37 3.07 -7.92
N MET A 9 2.06 4.16 -7.58
CA MET A 9 1.51 5.52 -7.61
C MET A 9 0.96 5.87 -8.99
N SER A 10 1.69 5.53 -10.06
CA SER A 10 1.21 5.79 -11.43
C SER A 10 -0.03 4.96 -11.78
N LYS A 11 -0.24 3.76 -11.23
CA LYS A 11 -1.48 2.99 -11.46
C LYS A 11 -2.69 3.56 -10.72
N ILE A 12 -2.49 4.03 -9.49
CA ILE A 12 -3.54 4.64 -8.66
C ILE A 12 -3.93 6.04 -9.20
N PHE A 13 -2.94 6.85 -9.58
CA PHE A 13 -3.14 8.24 -10.00
C PHE A 13 -3.15 8.45 -11.53
N GLY A 14 -2.71 7.48 -12.33
CA GLY A 14 -2.45 7.65 -13.77
C GLY A 14 -3.63 7.49 -14.71
N ASN A 15 -4.87 7.36 -14.21
CA ASN A 15 -6.06 7.38 -15.07
C ASN A 15 -6.95 8.63 -14.93
N THR A 16 -6.52 9.65 -14.18
CA THR A 16 -7.25 10.92 -14.11
C THR A 16 -6.27 12.09 -14.17
N ALA A 17 -5.77 12.38 -15.36
CA ALA A 17 -5.34 13.74 -15.66
C ALA A 17 -6.57 14.64 -15.55
N GLU A 18 -6.44 15.72 -14.77
CA GLU A 18 -7.44 16.78 -14.54
C GLU A 18 -8.59 16.43 -13.58
N LYS A 19 -8.39 16.71 -12.28
CA LYS A 19 -9.16 17.72 -11.53
C LYS A 19 -8.68 17.86 -10.09
N ASN A 20 -8.25 19.08 -9.77
CA ASN A 20 -8.33 19.72 -8.45
C ASN A 20 -7.52 19.07 -7.30
N MET A 21 -6.22 19.35 -7.29
CA MET A 21 -5.44 19.45 -6.05
C MET A 21 -5.93 20.67 -5.24
N ASN A 22 -7.11 20.61 -4.62
CA ASN A 22 -7.39 21.43 -3.44
C ASN A 22 -8.59 20.90 -2.65
N GLN A 23 -8.33 20.63 -1.38
CA GLN A 23 -9.27 20.36 -0.29
C GLN A 23 -10.14 19.11 -0.42
N ASP A 24 -9.62 18.00 0.09
CA ASP A 24 -10.50 17.01 0.71
C ASP A 24 -11.09 17.61 2.00
N GLN A 25 -12.41 17.46 2.15
CA GLN A 25 -13.23 18.07 3.20
C GLN A 25 -13.10 17.39 4.57
N SER A 26 -11.97 16.75 4.87
CA SER A 26 -11.62 16.25 6.19
C SER A 26 -10.24 16.78 6.54
N GLY A 27 -10.14 17.65 7.55
CA GLY A 27 -8.93 18.37 7.95
C GLY A 27 -7.78 17.52 8.49
N HIS A 28 -7.34 16.51 7.74
CA HIS A 28 -6.12 15.77 7.96
C HIS A 28 -5.14 16.17 6.86
N ALA A 29 -4.26 17.11 7.18
CA ALA A 29 -3.11 17.41 6.35
C ALA A 29 -2.28 16.12 6.22
N VAL A 30 -2.42 15.41 5.10
CA VAL A 30 -1.53 14.30 4.74
C VAL A 30 -0.13 14.90 4.54
N ALA A 31 0.82 14.46 5.36
CA ALA A 31 2.19 14.96 5.33
C ALA A 31 2.84 14.67 3.96
N ASP A 32 3.36 15.73 3.32
CA ASP A 32 4.29 15.72 2.18
C ASP A 32 4.29 14.46 1.26
N GLY A 33 3.14 14.13 0.66
CA GLY A 33 3.04 13.09 -0.37
C GLY A 33 2.44 11.74 0.07
N ASN A 34 1.95 11.63 1.30
CA ASN A 34 1.10 10.51 1.72
C ASN A 34 -0.34 10.67 1.17
N TRP A 35 -1.08 9.57 1.08
CA TRP A 35 -2.50 9.52 0.75
C TRP A 35 -3.27 8.68 1.79
N ILE A 36 -4.59 8.84 1.83
CA ILE A 36 -5.46 8.05 2.71
C ILE A 36 -6.16 7.00 1.85
N GLY A 37 -5.99 5.72 2.22
CA GLY A 37 -6.68 4.60 1.61
C GLY A 37 -8.20 4.64 1.83
N PRO A 38 -8.98 3.86 1.08
CA PRO A 38 -10.45 3.82 1.22
C PRO A 38 -10.91 3.34 2.60
N ASP A 39 -10.04 2.67 3.35
CA ASP A 39 -10.23 2.21 4.73
C ASP A 39 -9.79 3.23 5.78
N GLY A 40 -9.34 4.42 5.37
CA GLY A 40 -8.83 5.46 6.27
C GLY A 40 -7.35 5.32 6.63
N THR A 41 -6.64 4.35 6.04
CA THR A 41 -5.23 4.07 6.36
C THR A 41 -4.30 5.03 5.63
N GLU A 42 -3.44 5.72 6.37
CA GLU A 42 -2.39 6.54 5.78
C GLU A 42 -1.38 5.65 5.03
N SER A 43 -1.06 6.03 3.80
CA SER A 43 -0.20 5.27 2.88
C SER A 43 0.75 6.23 2.18
N GLY A 44 1.99 5.80 1.94
CA GLY A 44 2.97 6.59 1.19
C GLY A 44 4.39 6.58 1.77
N PRO A 45 5.30 7.34 1.16
CA PRO A 45 6.73 7.27 1.44
C PRO A 45 7.11 7.75 2.84
N ASN A 46 6.26 8.55 3.50
CA ASN A 46 6.52 9.02 4.86
C ASN A 46 5.83 8.14 5.92
N VAL A 47 5.12 7.08 5.51
CA VAL A 47 4.55 6.12 6.45
C VAL A 47 5.67 5.25 7.02
N PRO A 48 5.74 5.07 8.35
CA PRO A 48 6.75 4.21 8.97
C PRO A 48 6.74 2.79 8.38
N GLU A 49 7.91 2.17 8.25
CA GLU A 49 8.02 0.81 7.73
C GLU A 49 7.29 -0.22 8.60
N ASP A 50 7.13 0.06 9.89
CA ASP A 50 6.49 -0.79 10.90
C ASP A 50 4.99 -0.49 11.10
N TRP A 51 4.36 0.26 10.19
CA TRP A 51 2.93 0.62 10.24
C TRP A 51 2.00 -0.59 10.45
N TYR A 52 2.38 -1.76 9.95
CA TYR A 52 1.60 -2.99 10.04
C TYR A 52 1.43 -3.51 11.47
N LEU A 53 2.30 -3.10 12.41
CA LEU A 53 2.23 -3.48 13.82
C LEU A 53 1.01 -2.90 14.53
N THR A 54 0.55 -1.73 14.11
CA THR A 54 -0.60 -1.01 14.69
C THR A 54 -1.83 -1.03 13.80
N TYR A 55 -1.72 -1.65 12.62
CA TYR A 55 -2.79 -1.72 11.64
C TYR A 55 -3.84 -2.77 12.02
N GLU A 56 -5.05 -2.33 12.32
CA GLU A 56 -6.20 -3.18 12.68
C GLU A 56 -7.22 -3.34 11.52
N GLY A 57 -6.85 -2.90 10.31
CA GLY A 57 -7.72 -2.93 9.15
C GLY A 57 -7.77 -4.29 8.42
N PRO A 58 -8.49 -4.34 7.28
CA PRO A 58 -8.60 -5.55 6.47
C PRO A 58 -7.25 -5.97 5.87
N ALA A 59 -7.16 -7.23 5.42
CA ALA A 59 -5.94 -7.76 4.80
C ALA A 59 -5.44 -6.86 3.65
N PRO A 60 -4.15 -6.47 3.64
CA PRO A 60 -3.53 -5.74 2.53
C PRO A 60 -3.56 -6.51 1.22
N ILE A 61 -3.82 -5.82 0.10
CA ILE A 61 -3.77 -6.48 -1.21
C ILE A 61 -2.29 -6.64 -1.54
N VAL A 62 -1.87 -7.89 -1.72
CA VAL A 62 -0.49 -8.21 -2.10
C VAL A 62 -0.36 -8.04 -3.60
N GLU A 63 0.47 -7.11 -4.05
CA GLU A 63 0.72 -6.87 -5.47
C GLU A 63 1.99 -7.56 -5.99
N GLY A 64 2.81 -8.07 -5.08
CA GLY A 64 4.03 -8.77 -5.41
C GLY A 64 4.77 -9.27 -4.19
N VAL A 65 5.87 -9.97 -4.44
CA VAL A 65 6.80 -10.43 -3.41
C VAL A 65 8.17 -9.85 -3.73
N TYR A 66 8.82 -9.26 -2.73
CA TYR A 66 10.17 -8.74 -2.84
C TYR A 66 10.99 -9.23 -1.65
N ASP A 67 11.98 -10.09 -1.93
CA ASP A 67 12.76 -10.80 -0.91
C ASP A 67 11.85 -11.49 0.12
N GLU A 68 11.89 -11.07 1.39
CA GLU A 68 11.11 -11.61 2.50
C GLU A 68 9.84 -10.80 2.81
N ASN A 69 9.45 -9.86 1.92
CA ASN A 69 8.33 -8.96 2.12
C ASN A 69 7.28 -9.08 1.01
N TYR A 70 6.01 -8.97 1.38
CA TYR A 70 4.95 -8.67 0.45
C TYR A 70 4.92 -7.17 0.15
N ALA A 71 4.86 -6.88 -1.15
CA ALA A 71 4.56 -5.57 -1.69
C ALA A 71 3.05 -5.37 -1.62
N VAL A 72 2.58 -4.33 -0.93
CA VAL A 72 1.14 -4.13 -0.65
C VAL A 72 0.66 -2.74 -1.06
N ASP A 73 -0.65 -2.60 -1.26
CA ASP A 73 -1.32 -1.39 -1.74
C ASP A 73 -1.45 -0.24 -0.72
N ARG A 74 -1.01 -0.43 0.53
CA ARG A 74 -1.21 0.52 1.63
C ARG A 74 -0.02 0.62 2.59
N GLY A 75 -0.09 1.60 3.49
CA GLY A 75 0.95 1.89 4.45
C GLY A 75 2.25 2.33 3.75
N SER A 76 3.39 1.83 4.21
CA SER A 76 4.68 2.05 3.54
C SER A 76 4.82 1.26 2.22
N GLY A 77 3.87 0.38 1.92
CA GLY A 77 3.89 -0.50 0.75
C GLY A 77 4.60 -1.84 0.97
N ALA A 78 5.06 -2.14 2.18
CA ALA A 78 5.73 -3.41 2.49
C ALA A 78 5.27 -3.99 3.83
N ILE A 79 5.16 -5.32 3.88
CA ILE A 79 4.93 -6.12 5.11
C ILE A 79 5.75 -7.41 5.02
N PRO A 80 6.43 -7.85 6.10
CA PRO A 80 7.08 -9.15 6.14
C PRO A 80 6.11 -10.30 5.83
N VAL A 81 6.51 -11.23 4.97
CA VAL A 81 5.66 -12.36 4.51
C VAL A 81 5.13 -13.16 5.70
N ASP A 82 6.00 -13.52 6.64
CA ASP A 82 5.62 -14.31 7.81
C ASP A 82 4.60 -13.58 8.70
N PHE A 83 4.78 -12.27 8.88
CA PHE A 83 3.84 -11.46 9.66
C PHE A 83 2.47 -11.39 8.97
N TYR A 84 2.46 -11.17 7.65
CA TYR A 84 1.22 -11.12 6.89
C TYR A 84 0.44 -12.44 7.02
N ILE A 85 1.12 -13.56 6.82
CA ILE A 85 0.51 -14.90 6.87
C ILE A 85 -0.01 -15.21 8.27
N ASP A 86 0.73 -14.86 9.32
CA ASP A 86 0.28 -15.06 10.70
C ASP A 86 -1.00 -14.26 11.02
N LYS A 87 -1.08 -13.01 10.54
CA LYS A 87 -2.18 -12.10 10.85
C LYS A 87 -3.42 -12.29 9.97
N TRP A 88 -3.24 -12.46 8.66
CA TRP A 88 -4.35 -12.47 7.68
C TRP A 88 -4.45 -13.80 6.91
N GLY A 89 -3.49 -14.70 7.02
CA GLY A 89 -3.41 -15.91 6.21
C GLY A 89 -2.79 -15.68 4.84
N LEU A 90 -2.99 -16.64 3.93
CA LEU A 90 -2.49 -16.51 2.56
C LEU A 90 -3.24 -15.39 1.81
N PRO A 91 -2.55 -14.58 0.98
CA PRO A 91 -3.21 -13.54 0.22
C PRO A 91 -4.22 -14.16 -0.77
N GLU A 92 -5.36 -13.49 -0.95
CA GLU A 92 -6.45 -13.98 -1.81
C GLU A 92 -5.98 -14.21 -3.26
N ASN A 93 -5.04 -13.39 -3.73
CA ASN A 93 -4.44 -13.49 -5.06
C ASN A 93 -3.15 -14.33 -5.10
N SER A 94 -2.89 -15.16 -4.08
CA SER A 94 -1.72 -16.04 -4.00
C SER A 94 -1.55 -16.95 -5.23
N ALA A 95 -2.66 -17.36 -5.88
CA ALA A 95 -2.61 -18.15 -7.11
C ALA A 95 -1.94 -17.39 -8.28
N GLU A 96 -2.18 -16.08 -8.40
CA GLU A 96 -1.65 -15.25 -9.50
C GLU A 96 -0.17 -14.91 -9.29
N LEU A 97 0.28 -14.85 -8.04
CA LEU A 97 1.68 -14.59 -7.68
C LEU A 97 2.63 -15.75 -8.05
N THR A 98 2.10 -16.94 -8.35
CA THR A 98 2.91 -18.11 -8.75
C THR A 98 3.22 -18.19 -10.25
N ASP A 99 2.52 -17.41 -11.09
CA ASP A 99 2.63 -17.45 -12.56
C ASP A 99 3.61 -16.37 -13.10
N ILE A 100 4.28 -15.65 -12.20
CA ILE A 100 5.32 -14.64 -12.49
C ILE A 100 6.73 -15.10 -12.09
N SER A 101 6.90 -16.39 -11.77
CA SER A 101 8.17 -17.05 -11.41
C SER A 101 8.87 -17.73 -12.59
#